data_AF-A0A0Q4MTL6-F1
#
_entry.id   AF-A0A0Q4MTL6-F1
#
_cell.length_a   1.000
_cell.length_b   1.000
_cell.length_c   1.000
_cell.angle_alpha   90.00
_cell.angle_beta   90.00
_cell.angle_gamma   90.00
#
_symmetry.space_group_name_H-M   'P 1'
#
loop_
_entity.id
_entity.type
_entity.pdbx_description
1 polymer ?
#
loop_
_entity_poly.entity_id
_entity_poly.type
_entity_poly.pdbx_seq_one_letter_code
_entity_poly.pdbx_strand_id
1 'polypeptide(L)'
;MKKLVLCSLVLLTSSCADFQQGMNSVGAKMKEVNAALTPKQTSGTQTTASAKQVGTITNEQCKTSVGKSKAYFEQLVGFKLNESNASGYSSMYESYNLKISDRKDRLGGNFAICILSFDPQTSKVTTYSMPT
;
A
#
# COMPACT_ATOMS: atom_id res chain seq x y z
N MET A 1 -49.15 58.51 15.73
CA MET A 1 -48.23 58.89 16.83
C MET A 1 -48.05 57.70 17.77
N LYS A 2 -46.81 57.50 18.27
CA LYS A 2 -46.34 56.56 19.32
C LYS A 2 -46.18 55.09 18.89
N LYS A 3 -45.15 54.33 19.26
CA LYS A 3 -43.80 54.53 19.87
C LYS A 3 -43.06 53.18 19.67
N LEU A 4 -41.72 53.22 19.55
CA LEU A 4 -40.79 52.07 19.62
C LEU A 4 -41.00 51.18 20.87
N VAL A 5 -40.55 49.92 20.83
CA VAL A 5 -39.36 49.40 21.56
C VAL A 5 -39.24 47.85 21.50
N LEU A 6 -38.06 47.42 21.01
CA LEU A 6 -37.15 46.28 21.31
C LEU A 6 -37.60 44.85 21.72
N CYS A 7 -36.91 43.90 21.04
CA CYS A 7 -36.22 42.68 21.52
C CYS A 7 -36.93 41.67 22.44
N SER A 8 -37.03 40.41 22.00
CA SER A 8 -36.10 39.31 22.39
C SER A 8 -36.70 37.92 22.08
N LEU A 9 -35.81 37.04 21.60
CA LEU A 9 -35.76 35.56 21.61
C LEU A 9 -37.03 34.76 21.97
N VAL A 10 -37.33 33.72 21.19
CA VAL A 10 -37.09 32.30 21.58
C VAL A 10 -37.06 31.43 20.31
N LEU A 11 -35.94 30.72 20.13
CA LEU A 11 -35.76 29.60 19.21
C LEU A 11 -36.58 28.40 19.70
N LEU A 12 -37.24 27.66 18.80
CA LEU A 12 -37.45 26.20 18.87
C LEU A 12 -38.34 25.70 17.70
N THR A 13 -37.74 25.06 16.70
CA THR A 13 -38.35 23.99 15.87
C THR A 13 -37.21 23.02 15.50
N SER A 14 -37.09 21.90 16.22
CA SER A 14 -37.58 20.55 15.89
C SER A 14 -36.93 19.89 14.65
N SER A 15 -35.98 18.99 14.91
CA SER A 15 -35.86 17.61 14.36
C SER A 15 -34.41 17.20 14.09
N CYS A 16 -33.94 16.19 14.85
CA CYS A 16 -32.87 15.23 14.53
C CYS A 16 -32.72 14.30 15.75
N ALA A 17 -33.80 13.63 16.16
CA ALA A 17 -33.79 12.72 17.31
C ALA A 17 -33.31 11.29 16.97
N ASP A 18 -33.02 10.98 15.70
CA ASP A 18 -32.74 9.62 15.24
C ASP A 18 -31.27 9.34 14.87
N PHE A 19 -30.32 10.20 15.24
CA PHE A 19 -28.89 9.93 14.98
C PHE A 19 -28.09 9.46 16.21
N GLN A 20 -28.63 9.66 17.42
CA GLN A 20 -27.82 9.55 18.63
C GLN A 20 -27.73 8.13 19.20
N GLN A 21 -28.63 7.22 18.78
CA GLN A 21 -28.58 5.83 19.25
C GLN A 21 -27.53 4.97 18.51
N GLY A 22 -27.15 5.34 17.27
CA GLY A 22 -26.09 4.65 16.52
C GLY A 22 -24.67 4.98 16.98
N MET A 23 -24.43 6.20 17.48
CA MET A 23 -23.08 6.65 17.89
C MET A 23 -22.60 6.05 19.22
N ASN A 24 -23.51 5.75 20.16
CA ASN A 24 -23.12 5.12 21.43
C ASN A 24 -22.75 3.63 21.27
N SER A 25 -23.28 2.94 20.26
CA SER A 25 -22.94 1.54 19.98
C SER A 25 -21.57 1.38 19.30
N VAL A 26 -21.13 2.38 18.53
CA VAL A 26 -19.82 2.36 17.85
C VAL A 26 -18.69 2.71 18.83
N GLY A 27 -18.91 3.64 19.77
CA GLY A 27 -17.93 4.00 20.78
C GLY A 27 -17.60 2.87 21.77
N ALA A 28 -18.59 2.05 22.14
CA ALA A 28 -18.39 0.91 23.03
C ALA A 28 -17.59 -0.22 22.38
N LYS A 29 -17.83 -0.50 21.08
CA LYS A 29 -17.10 -1.51 20.30
C LYS A 29 -15.61 -1.18 20.13
N MET A 30 -15.26 0.10 20.03
CA MET A 30 -13.85 0.51 19.91
C MET A 30 -13.06 0.35 21.22
N LYS A 31 -13.71 0.50 22.38
CA LYS A 31 -13.02 0.38 23.67
C LYS A 31 -12.68 -1.08 24.02
N GLU A 32 -13.50 -2.05 23.61
CA GLU A 32 -13.19 -3.48 23.76
C GLU A 32 -12.10 -3.96 22.80
N VAL A 33 -12.06 -3.45 21.57
CA VAL A 33 -10.98 -3.77 20.60
C VAL A 33 -9.65 -3.18 21.07
N ASN A 34 -9.65 -2.02 21.72
CA ASN A 34 -8.42 -1.43 22.27
C ASN A 34 -7.88 -2.19 23.49
N ALA A 35 -8.74 -2.86 24.27
CA ALA A 35 -8.33 -3.67 25.42
C ALA A 35 -7.87 -5.10 25.03
N ALA A 36 -8.43 -5.66 23.95
CA ALA A 36 -7.99 -6.94 23.39
C ALA A 36 -6.67 -6.84 22.60
N LEU A 37 -6.28 -5.63 22.19
CA LEU A 37 -5.09 -5.37 21.38
C LEU A 37 -3.87 -4.90 22.16
N THR A 38 -3.90 -4.79 23.49
CA THR A 38 -2.68 -4.51 24.28
C THR A 38 -1.75 -5.71 24.27
N PRO A 39 -0.66 -5.73 23.48
CA PRO A 39 0.31 -6.80 23.56
C PRO A 39 1.21 -6.46 24.74
N LYS A 40 1.29 -7.40 25.68
CA LYS A 40 2.28 -7.40 26.76
C LYS A 40 3.64 -7.03 26.17
N GLN A 41 4.23 -5.92 26.66
CA GLN A 41 5.53 -5.42 26.22
C GLN A 41 6.53 -6.55 26.11
N THR A 42 6.83 -6.93 24.87
CA THR A 42 8.00 -7.71 24.52
C THR A 42 8.77 -6.79 23.59
N SER A 43 10.01 -6.44 23.94
CA SER A 43 10.88 -5.56 23.16
C SER A 43 10.92 -5.99 21.70
N GLY A 44 10.06 -5.37 20.88
CA GLY A 44 9.98 -5.58 19.45
C GLY A 44 10.74 -4.46 18.78
N THR A 45 11.84 -4.81 18.12
CA THR A 45 12.62 -3.91 17.27
C THR A 45 11.66 -3.12 16.38
N GLN A 46 11.68 -1.79 16.53
CA GLN A 46 10.94 -0.85 15.71
C GLN A 46 11.44 -0.99 14.27
N THR A 47 10.78 -1.81 13.45
CA THR A 47 10.98 -1.79 12.00
C THR A 47 10.45 -0.47 11.50
N THR A 48 11.35 0.48 11.32
CA THR A 48 11.09 1.68 10.52
C THR A 48 10.54 1.21 9.18
N ALA A 49 9.27 1.51 8.91
CA ALA A 49 8.69 1.31 7.59
C ALA A 49 9.52 2.16 6.63
N SER A 50 10.44 1.51 5.92
CA SER A 50 11.31 2.17 4.97
C SER A 50 10.42 2.80 3.93
N ALA A 51 10.58 4.11 3.70
CA ALA A 51 9.83 4.83 2.69
C ALA A 51 9.94 4.05 1.38
N LYS A 52 8.80 3.56 0.89
CA LYS A 52 8.72 2.69 -0.27
C LYS A 52 9.29 3.45 -1.47
N GLN A 53 10.49 3.08 -1.90
CA GLN A 53 11.10 3.67 -3.07
C GLN A 53 10.32 3.20 -4.30
N VAL A 54 9.69 4.16 -4.99
CA VAL A 54 9.00 3.88 -6.25
C VAL A 54 10.02 3.33 -7.25
N GLY A 55 9.63 2.29 -7.97
CA GLY A 55 10.45 1.65 -8.99
C GLY A 55 11.49 0.66 -8.50
N THR A 56 11.46 0.26 -7.22
CA THR A 56 12.37 -0.76 -6.69
C THR A 56 11.63 -1.91 -6.02
N ILE A 57 12.30 -3.05 -5.95
CA ILE A 57 11.91 -4.22 -5.16
C ILE A 57 13.05 -4.63 -4.25
N THR A 58 12.78 -5.50 -3.27
CA THR A 58 13.84 -6.07 -2.44
C THR A 58 14.44 -7.34 -3.05
N ASN A 59 15.61 -7.72 -2.57
CA ASN A 59 16.30 -8.95 -2.93
C ASN A 59 15.41 -10.17 -2.68
N GLU A 60 14.73 -10.20 -1.53
CA GLU A 60 13.82 -11.30 -1.18
C GLU A 60 12.56 -11.31 -2.05
N GLN A 61 12.01 -10.14 -2.42
CA GLN A 61 10.88 -10.07 -3.36
C GLN A 61 11.25 -10.62 -4.74
N CYS A 62 12.49 -10.42 -5.18
CA CYS A 62 12.97 -10.98 -6.44
C CYS A 62 13.22 -12.50 -6.34
N LYS A 63 13.83 -13.00 -5.25
CA LYS A 63 14.06 -14.46 -5.07
C LYS A 63 12.77 -15.27 -4.96
N THR A 64 11.74 -14.68 -4.34
CA THR A 64 10.44 -15.32 -4.12
C THR A 64 9.39 -14.95 -5.18
N SER A 65 9.86 -14.43 -6.32
CA SER A 65 9.01 -13.88 -7.37
C SER A 65 8.23 -14.92 -8.16
N VAL A 66 8.76 -16.13 -8.34
CA VAL A 66 8.15 -17.18 -9.16
C VAL A 66 6.71 -17.46 -8.70
N GLY A 67 5.77 -17.47 -9.65
CA GLY A 67 4.34 -17.66 -9.41
C GLY A 67 3.59 -16.42 -8.92
N LYS A 68 4.27 -15.32 -8.56
CA LYS A 68 3.63 -14.04 -8.23
C LYS A 68 3.11 -13.37 -9.50
N SER A 69 2.02 -12.63 -9.37
CA SER A 69 1.38 -11.96 -10.51
C SER A 69 2.09 -10.67 -10.91
N LYS A 70 1.93 -10.26 -12.16
CA LYS A 70 2.35 -8.96 -12.69
C LYS A 70 1.80 -7.81 -11.84
N ALA A 71 0.51 -7.87 -11.50
CA ALA A 71 -0.16 -6.87 -10.66
C ALA A 71 0.48 -6.71 -9.27
N TYR A 72 1.01 -7.79 -8.68
CA TYR A 72 1.75 -7.70 -7.41
C TYR A 72 3.00 -6.83 -7.56
N PHE A 73 3.77 -7.01 -8.64
CA PHE A 73 4.95 -6.19 -8.88
C PHE A 73 4.61 -4.75 -9.25
N GLU A 74 3.55 -4.52 -10.02
CA GLU A 74 3.06 -3.17 -10.32
C GLU A 74 2.70 -2.40 -9.04
N GLN A 75 2.08 -3.08 -8.06
CA GLN A 75 1.82 -2.50 -6.74
C GLN A 75 3.11 -2.20 -5.99
N LEU A 76 4.13 -3.06 -6.08
CA LEU A 76 5.42 -2.82 -5.44
C LEU A 76 6.16 -1.63 -6.05
N VAL A 77 6.27 -1.59 -7.39
CA VAL A 77 7.08 -0.58 -8.10
C VAL A 77 6.33 0.72 -8.32
N GLY A 78 5.00 0.74 -8.19
CA GLY A 78 4.18 1.95 -8.31
C GLY A 78 3.94 2.41 -9.74
N PHE A 79 4.22 1.57 -10.74
CA PHE A 79 3.92 1.82 -12.15
C PHE A 79 3.50 0.53 -12.85
N LYS A 80 2.85 0.70 -14.02
CA LYS A 80 2.40 -0.42 -14.85
C LYS A 80 3.55 -1.05 -15.62
N LEU A 81 3.61 -2.38 -15.61
CA LEU A 81 4.55 -3.14 -16.42
C LEU A 81 3.90 -3.34 -17.80
N ASN A 82 4.50 -2.82 -18.86
CA ASN A 82 3.94 -2.81 -20.21
C ASN A 82 5.05 -3.00 -21.26
N GLU A 83 4.68 -3.01 -22.54
CA GLU A 83 5.65 -3.19 -23.63
C GLU A 83 6.74 -2.10 -23.63
N SER A 84 6.39 -0.86 -23.30
CA SER A 84 7.31 0.29 -23.34
C SER A 84 8.42 0.24 -22.28
N ASN A 85 8.23 -0.51 -21.19
CA ASN A 85 9.24 -0.67 -20.13
C ASN A 85 9.70 -2.12 -19.94
N ALA A 86 9.34 -3.01 -20.87
CA ALA A 86 9.85 -4.36 -20.92
C ALA A 86 11.28 -4.38 -21.46
N SER A 87 12.13 -5.24 -20.88
CA SER A 87 13.44 -5.58 -21.46
C SER A 87 13.33 -6.63 -22.56
N GLY A 88 12.21 -7.33 -22.64
CA GLY A 88 11.83 -8.18 -23.77
C GLY A 88 10.32 -8.36 -23.80
N TYR A 89 9.69 -8.24 -24.97
CA TYR A 89 8.25 -8.33 -25.10
C TYR A 89 7.88 -9.10 -26.37
N SER A 90 7.12 -10.17 -26.24
CA SER A 90 6.60 -10.96 -27.36
C SER A 90 5.30 -11.67 -26.96
N SER A 91 4.64 -12.31 -27.93
CA SER A 91 3.45 -13.13 -27.67
C SER A 91 3.72 -14.36 -26.79
N MET A 92 4.99 -14.74 -26.59
CA MET A 92 5.38 -15.93 -25.85
C MET A 92 6.06 -15.65 -24.52
N TYR A 93 6.58 -14.43 -24.31
CA TYR A 93 7.23 -14.04 -23.06
C TYR A 93 7.27 -12.52 -22.90
N GLU A 94 7.19 -12.07 -21.64
CA GLU A 94 7.47 -10.68 -21.26
C GLU A 94 8.56 -10.68 -20.19
N SER A 95 9.56 -9.80 -20.30
CA SER A 95 10.66 -9.68 -19.34
C SER A 95 10.81 -8.23 -18.88
N TYR A 96 11.08 -8.03 -17.59
CA TYR A 96 11.21 -6.73 -16.96
C TYR A 96 12.45 -6.65 -16.08
N ASN A 97 13.15 -5.52 -16.13
CA ASN A 97 14.31 -5.24 -15.29
C ASN A 97 13.91 -4.31 -14.15
N LEU A 98 13.81 -4.85 -12.93
CA LEU A 98 13.46 -4.09 -11.73
C LEU A 98 14.70 -3.84 -10.88
N LYS A 99 14.84 -2.63 -10.35
CA LYS A 99 15.97 -2.28 -9.48
C LYS A 99 15.81 -2.91 -8.10
N ILE A 100 16.89 -3.40 -7.51
CA ILE A 100 16.92 -3.95 -6.16
C ILE A 100 17.39 -2.86 -5.17
N SER A 101 16.60 -2.55 -4.15
CA SER A 101 16.88 -1.45 -3.21
C SER A 101 17.89 -1.80 -2.11
N ASP A 102 17.95 -3.07 -1.71
CA ASP A 102 18.68 -3.60 -0.55
C ASP A 102 19.90 -4.44 -0.95
N ARG A 103 20.33 -4.38 -2.22
CA ARG A 103 21.50 -5.10 -2.74
C ARG A 103 22.43 -4.16 -3.48
N LYS A 104 23.73 -4.35 -3.28
CA LYS A 104 24.80 -3.72 -4.08
C LYS A 104 25.15 -4.60 -5.29
N ASP A 105 25.50 -3.98 -6.41
CA ASP A 105 26.10 -4.70 -7.53
C ASP A 105 27.52 -5.18 -7.21
N ARG A 106 28.14 -5.97 -8.10
CA ARG A 106 29.51 -6.46 -7.96
C ARG A 106 30.57 -5.38 -7.71
N LEU A 107 30.31 -4.13 -8.12
CA LEU A 107 31.23 -3.00 -7.95
C LEU A 107 30.89 -2.13 -6.72
N GLY A 108 29.92 -2.55 -5.88
CA GLY A 108 29.47 -1.79 -4.71
C GLY A 108 28.50 -0.65 -5.05
N GLY A 109 28.07 -0.54 -6.30
CA GLY A 109 27.10 0.43 -6.78
C GLY A 109 25.65 0.05 -6.43
N ASN A 110 24.74 0.98 -6.68
CA ASN A 110 23.31 0.81 -6.43
C ASN A 110 22.56 0.37 -7.71
N PHE A 111 23.21 -0.41 -8.59
CA PHE A 111 22.64 -0.84 -9.87
C PHE A 111 22.25 -2.32 -9.89
N ALA A 112 22.09 -2.94 -8.72
CA ALA A 112 21.60 -4.31 -8.65
C ALA A 112 20.20 -4.39 -9.31
N ILE A 113 20.04 -5.32 -10.25
CA ILE A 113 18.79 -5.55 -10.97
C ILE A 113 18.26 -6.97 -10.73
N CYS A 114 16.94 -7.08 -10.79
CA CYS A 114 16.18 -8.30 -10.88
C CYS A 114 15.55 -8.36 -12.26
N ILE A 115 15.82 -9.42 -13.01
CA ILE A 115 15.17 -9.70 -14.28
C ILE A 115 14.03 -10.66 -13.99
N LEU A 116 12.79 -10.27 -14.27
CA LEU A 116 11.61 -11.12 -14.10
C LEU A 116 11.05 -11.46 -15.47
N SER A 117 10.82 -12.74 -15.73
CA SER A 117 10.10 -13.20 -16.92
C SER A 117 8.69 -13.62 -16.53
N PHE A 118 7.71 -13.16 -17.28
CA PHE A 118 6.30 -13.44 -17.12
C PHE A 118 5.79 -14.28 -18.27
N ASP A 119 4.88 -15.20 -17.94
CA ASP A 119 4.02 -15.86 -18.91
C ASP A 119 2.89 -14.90 -19.31
N PRO A 120 2.75 -14.53 -20.60
CA PRO A 120 1.71 -13.62 -21.07
C PRO A 120 0.29 -14.15 -20.82
N GLN A 121 0.09 -15.47 -20.78
CA GLN A 121 -1.22 -16.09 -20.59
C GLN A 121 -1.67 -16.02 -19.14
N THR A 122 -0.78 -16.34 -18.20
CA THR A 122 -1.12 -16.39 -16.77
C THR A 122 -0.79 -15.09 -16.03
N SER A 123 -0.04 -14.17 -16.67
CA SER A 123 0.49 -12.94 -16.06
C SER A 123 1.26 -13.21 -14.76
N LYS A 124 1.94 -14.35 -14.68
CA LYS A 124 2.74 -14.77 -13.51
C LYS A 124 4.20 -14.89 -13.88
N VAL A 125 5.07 -14.64 -12.91
CA VAL A 125 6.51 -14.84 -13.07
C VAL A 125 6.79 -16.33 -13.25
N THR A 126 7.47 -16.68 -14.34
CA THR A 126 7.95 -18.03 -14.62
C THR A 126 9.39 -18.22 -14.13
N THR A 127 10.23 -17.22 -14.33
CA THR A 127 11.65 -17.25 -13.94
C THR A 127 12.12 -15.88 -13.46
N TYR A 128 13.19 -15.89 -12.66
CA TYR A 128 13.92 -14.69 -12.29
C TYR A 128 15.42 -14.89 -12.47
N SER A 129 16.13 -13.78 -12.65
CA SER A 129 17.59 -13.74 -12.62
C SER A 129 18.07 -12.50 -11.90
N MET A 130 19.21 -12.65 -11.21
CA MET A 130 19.90 -11.58 -10.53
C MET A 130 21.37 -11.59 -10.98
N PRO A 131 21.70 -10.92 -12.08
CA PRO A 131 23.10 -10.77 -12.46
C PRO A 131 23.90 -10.13 -11.31
N THR A 132 25.13 -10.57 -11.15
CA THR A 132 26.08 -10.11 -10.11
C THR A 132 26.78 -8.84 -10.53
#